data_AF-A0A7Z1R1C5-F1
#
_entry.id   AF-A0A7Z1R1C5-F1
#
_cell.length_a   1.000
_cell.length_b   1.000
_cell.length_c   1.000
_cell.angle_alpha   90.00
_cell.angle_beta   90.00
_cell.angle_gamma   90.00
#
_symmetry.space_group_name_H-M   'P 1'
#
loop_
_entity.id
_entity.type
_entity.pdbx_description
1 polymer ?
#
loop_
_entity_poly.entity_id
_entity_poly.type
_entity_poly.pdbx_seq_one_letter_code
_entity_poly.pdbx_strand_id
1 'polypeptide(L)'
;MKRCAVTILLVGLVALSAASEEVRTLKLSPGFVSKIQAAQQQRDQAVSRGGQGPAAVALPLADLVTISQLNRFEGVGYGDLCRLSTNVYPDVNADSGIYYYYPARWYLHFEPEEGGYHLRIEYKASSTGANSVLLTAQLTPGYDQHDLAVLQALLDEYLRSQGNQRVRPKLLPLPATPEARFQLASWDIEEVTVNAIEPDTNTIHLSITADVPTKELVTSTLLHEGLPGSVTLVPDVWSDLQTLTSPVEGYAEIRLADITGGPTLRWPTTTSGGQAELVNEWPFDMRLSYLVYLLRDRDGGLRLRGWGLGDRVLGPKDTARIPLSALNREFGSDSAVDARFVATLVRSEDVGRSVIDACTGGVGALPVENLVIDIMQPEALFEQYSIYRVAVEVRSAHFDPEGRQVVTRSYVLDGAETPFTADPLYLWEDQAGGDLYQYRVGVVTNDGVTHADESWRRPGSFLPYTINIGSDVVEAVLAE
;
A
#
# COMPACT_ATOMS: atom_id res chain seq x y z
N MET A 1 -5.84 22.17 -79.79
CA MET A 1 -6.32 22.53 -78.44
C MET A 1 -7.69 21.88 -78.28
N LYS A 2 -7.71 20.72 -77.63
CA LYS A 2 -8.86 19.82 -77.43
C LYS A 2 -8.93 19.55 -75.92
N ARG A 3 -10.07 19.32 -75.26
CA ARG A 3 -11.50 19.37 -75.62
C ARG A 3 -12.29 19.20 -74.32
N CYS A 4 -13.56 19.53 -74.42
CA CYS A 4 -14.65 19.35 -73.47
C CYS A 4 -14.75 17.99 -72.75
N ALA A 5 -15.41 18.10 -71.60
CA ALA A 5 -15.93 17.06 -70.71
C ALA A 5 -16.88 16.05 -71.37
N VAL A 6 -16.96 14.85 -70.77
CA VAL A 6 -18.16 13.99 -70.67
C VAL A 6 -18.06 13.12 -69.40
N THR A 7 -19.15 13.05 -68.65
CA THR A 7 -19.44 12.13 -67.53
C THR A 7 -19.92 10.78 -68.05
N ILE A 8 -19.42 9.64 -67.53
CA ILE A 8 -20.04 8.31 -67.68
C ILE A 8 -19.91 7.47 -66.39
N LEU A 9 -21.00 6.76 -66.10
CA LEU A 9 -21.31 5.83 -65.02
C LEU A 9 -20.95 4.36 -65.38
N LEU A 10 -20.55 3.57 -64.37
CA LEU A 10 -20.57 2.09 -64.17
C LEU A 10 -20.59 1.09 -65.37
N VAL A 11 -19.72 0.07 -65.33
CA VAL A 11 -20.00 -1.38 -65.01
C VAL A 11 -18.80 -2.28 -65.44
N GLY A 12 -18.26 -3.05 -64.47
CA GLY A 12 -17.80 -4.45 -64.58
C GLY A 12 -16.55 -4.84 -65.40
N LEU A 13 -15.49 -5.36 -64.74
CA LEU A 13 -15.08 -6.78 -64.81
C LEU A 13 -13.86 -7.10 -63.91
N VAL A 14 -13.86 -8.34 -63.43
CA VAL A 14 -12.92 -9.12 -62.60
C VAL A 14 -11.45 -9.08 -63.05
N ALA A 15 -10.49 -8.96 -62.12
CA ALA A 15 -9.25 -9.77 -62.08
C ALA A 15 -8.33 -9.49 -60.87
N LEU A 16 -8.07 -10.58 -60.14
CA LEU A 16 -6.88 -10.94 -59.35
C LEU A 16 -6.42 -10.10 -58.14
N SER A 17 -6.47 -10.78 -56.98
CA SER A 17 -5.80 -10.49 -55.73
C SER A 17 -4.29 -10.39 -55.87
N ALA A 18 -3.71 -9.24 -55.53
CA ALA A 18 -2.33 -9.13 -55.10
C ALA A 18 -2.35 -8.82 -53.60
N ALA A 19 -1.92 -9.79 -52.79
CA ALA A 19 -1.67 -9.58 -51.38
C ALA A 19 -0.47 -8.64 -51.24
N SER A 20 -0.71 -7.37 -50.88
CA SER A 20 0.31 -6.52 -50.30
C SER A 20 0.35 -6.78 -48.80
N GLU A 21 1.42 -7.38 -48.32
CA GLU A 21 1.77 -7.34 -46.90
C GLU A 21 1.85 -5.87 -46.46
N GLU A 22 0.79 -5.39 -45.79
CA GLU A 22 0.92 -4.23 -44.93
C GLU A 22 1.86 -4.63 -43.79
N VAL A 23 3.11 -4.21 -43.90
CA VAL A 23 4.02 -4.08 -42.76
C VAL A 23 3.36 -3.10 -41.81
N ARG A 24 2.62 -3.63 -40.83
CA ARG A 24 2.12 -2.87 -39.68
C ARG A 24 3.34 -2.32 -38.96
N THR A 25 3.65 -1.07 -39.24
CA THR A 25 4.62 -0.29 -38.47
C THR A 25 4.03 -0.15 -37.07
N LEU A 26 4.54 -0.98 -36.15
CA LEU A 26 4.30 -0.86 -34.71
C LEU A 26 4.69 0.57 -34.31
N LYS A 27 3.69 1.43 -34.10
CA LYS A 27 3.89 2.70 -33.40
C LYS A 27 4.26 2.35 -31.97
N LEU A 28 5.56 2.38 -31.68
CA LEU A 28 6.08 2.28 -30.32
C LEU A 28 5.37 3.33 -29.47
N SER A 29 4.84 2.93 -28.32
CA SER A 29 4.22 3.85 -27.38
C SER A 29 5.28 4.87 -26.92
N PRO A 30 4.91 6.14 -26.67
CA PRO A 30 5.84 7.18 -26.22
C PRO A 30 6.68 6.77 -24.99
N GLY A 31 6.11 5.95 -24.09
CA GLY A 31 6.82 5.42 -22.93
C GLY A 31 7.90 4.38 -23.25
N PHE A 32 7.79 3.62 -24.34
CA PHE A 32 8.84 2.67 -24.74
C PHE A 32 10.07 3.38 -25.32
N VAL A 33 9.85 4.53 -25.98
CA VAL A 33 10.93 5.36 -26.55
C VAL A 33 11.75 6.04 -25.45
N SER A 34 11.15 6.46 -24.33
CA SER A 34 11.90 7.04 -23.20
C SER A 34 12.76 6.00 -22.47
N LYS A 35 12.25 4.77 -22.26
CA LYS A 35 13.00 3.66 -21.65
C LYS A 35 14.35 3.42 -22.33
N ILE A 36 14.33 3.29 -23.66
CA ILE A 36 15.54 3.04 -24.44
C ILE A 36 16.51 4.22 -24.35
N GLN A 37 16.00 5.45 -24.35
CA GLN A 37 16.85 6.64 -24.28
C GLN A 37 17.51 6.80 -22.91
N ALA A 38 16.79 6.61 -21.80
CA ALA A 38 17.35 6.71 -20.45
C ALA A 38 18.41 5.63 -20.19
N ALA A 39 18.09 4.37 -20.52
CA ALA A 39 19.05 3.26 -20.40
C ALA A 39 20.28 3.46 -21.31
N GLN A 40 20.08 3.95 -22.54
CA GLN A 40 21.18 4.26 -23.45
C GLN A 40 22.05 5.40 -22.93
N GLN A 41 21.46 6.47 -22.39
CA GLN A 41 22.22 7.58 -21.80
C GLN A 41 23.05 7.11 -20.60
N GLN A 42 22.50 6.26 -19.73
CA GLN A 42 23.24 5.67 -18.61
C GLN A 42 24.40 4.81 -19.11
N ARG A 43 24.16 3.98 -20.13
CA ARG A 43 25.19 3.15 -20.76
C ARG A 43 26.30 4.01 -21.38
N ASP A 44 25.94 5.04 -22.14
CA ASP A 44 26.90 5.94 -22.76
C ASP A 44 27.74 6.67 -21.70
N GLN A 45 27.12 7.07 -20.59
CA GLN A 45 27.83 7.63 -19.44
C GLN A 45 28.80 6.63 -18.81
N ALA A 46 28.40 5.37 -18.65
CA ALA A 46 29.26 4.34 -18.10
C ALA A 46 30.45 4.04 -19.04
N VAL A 47 30.18 3.82 -20.32
CA VAL A 47 31.19 3.55 -21.37
C VAL A 47 32.18 4.71 -21.49
N SER A 48 31.73 5.96 -21.36
CA SER A 48 32.64 7.13 -21.41
C SER A 48 33.71 7.14 -20.33
N ARG A 49 33.52 6.38 -19.23
CA ARG A 49 34.50 6.19 -18.15
C ARG A 49 35.12 4.78 -18.17
N GLY A 50 34.95 4.03 -19.26
CA GLY A 50 35.44 2.66 -19.40
C GLY A 50 34.67 1.62 -18.59
N GLY A 51 33.42 1.91 -18.21
CA GLY A 51 32.57 0.97 -17.48
C GLY A 51 32.32 -0.33 -18.24
N GLN A 52 32.30 -1.43 -17.50
CA GLN A 52 32.09 -2.79 -18.00
C GLN A 52 30.83 -3.44 -17.42
N GLY A 53 30.04 -2.68 -16.65
CA GLY A 53 28.80 -3.14 -16.04
C GLY A 53 29.01 -3.56 -14.58
N PRO A 54 27.90 -3.78 -13.84
CA PRO A 54 27.94 -4.11 -12.42
C PRO A 54 28.64 -5.46 -12.13
N ALA A 55 29.47 -5.47 -11.10
CA ALA A 55 30.08 -6.68 -10.56
C ALA A 55 29.11 -7.43 -9.64
N ALA A 56 29.27 -8.75 -9.50
CA ALA A 56 28.35 -9.59 -8.73
C ALA A 56 28.36 -9.34 -7.20
N VAL A 57 29.45 -8.80 -6.66
CA VAL A 57 29.64 -8.61 -5.21
C VAL A 57 29.27 -7.19 -4.82
N ALA A 58 28.19 -7.04 -4.03
CA ALA A 58 27.79 -5.76 -3.48
C ALA A 58 28.71 -5.30 -2.34
N LEU A 59 28.83 -3.98 -2.19
CA LEU A 59 29.44 -3.31 -1.05
C LEU A 59 28.36 -3.00 -0.01
N PRO A 60 28.43 -3.56 1.20
CA PRO A 60 27.45 -3.31 2.25
C PRO A 60 27.74 -1.99 2.97
N LEU A 61 27.31 -0.86 2.40
CA LEU A 61 27.63 0.47 2.92
C LEU A 61 26.98 0.76 4.28
N ALA A 62 25.90 0.05 4.61
CA ALA A 62 25.23 0.13 5.90
C ALA A 62 26.18 -0.15 7.08
N ASP A 63 27.17 -1.02 6.91
CA ASP A 63 28.10 -1.44 7.97
C ASP A 63 28.98 -0.30 8.51
N LEU A 64 29.04 0.83 7.80
CA LEU A 64 29.70 2.06 8.26
C LEU A 64 28.97 2.75 9.40
N VAL A 65 27.67 2.51 9.55
CA VAL A 65 26.86 2.99 10.67
C VAL A 65 26.65 1.80 11.61
N THR A 66 27.14 1.91 12.84
CA THR A 66 27.08 0.76 13.76
C THR A 66 25.64 0.49 14.22
N ILE A 67 25.28 -0.78 14.41
CA ILE A 67 23.98 -1.17 15.01
C ILE A 67 23.75 -0.45 16.35
N SER A 68 24.81 -0.24 17.13
CA SER A 68 24.77 0.51 18.39
C SER A 68 24.44 2.00 18.26
N GLN A 69 24.59 2.59 17.07
CA GLN A 69 24.12 3.93 16.76
C GLN A 69 22.64 3.93 16.39
N LEU A 70 22.20 2.92 15.61
CA LEU A 70 20.80 2.75 15.21
C LEU A 70 19.88 2.41 16.38
N ASN A 71 20.27 1.45 17.22
CA ASN A 71 19.49 1.00 18.38
C ASN A 71 19.25 2.09 19.46
N ARG A 72 19.82 3.29 19.28
CA ARG A 72 19.53 4.45 20.14
C ARG A 72 18.20 5.12 19.79
N PHE A 73 17.69 4.88 18.59
CA PHE A 73 16.47 5.47 18.07
C PHE A 73 15.51 4.33 17.75
N GLU A 74 14.43 4.23 18.52
CA GLU A 74 13.43 3.20 18.30
C GLU A 74 12.83 3.35 16.89
N GLY A 75 12.70 2.25 16.16
CA GLY A 75 12.16 2.25 14.81
C GLY A 75 13.08 2.80 13.71
N VAL A 76 14.35 3.09 14.00
CA VAL A 76 15.34 3.49 12.97
C VAL A 76 16.28 2.32 12.67
N GLY A 77 16.12 1.72 11.49
CA GLY A 77 16.98 0.68 10.94
C GLY A 77 17.87 1.17 9.80
N TYR A 78 18.65 0.24 9.24
CA TYR A 78 19.52 0.53 8.08
C TYR A 78 18.76 1.03 6.86
N GLY A 79 17.53 0.53 6.64
CA GLY A 79 16.65 0.98 5.57
C GLY A 79 16.11 2.41 5.74
N ASP A 80 16.28 3.01 6.92
CA ASP A 80 15.82 4.37 7.21
C ASP A 80 16.91 5.42 7.00
N LEU A 81 18.15 5.00 6.70
CA LEU A 81 19.26 5.92 6.35
C LEU A 81 19.02 6.62 5.02
N CYS A 82 18.43 5.94 4.04
CA CYS A 82 17.97 6.51 2.78
C CYS A 82 17.02 5.53 2.11
N ARG A 83 16.18 6.01 1.18
CA ARG A 83 15.24 5.16 0.44
C ARG A 83 15.89 4.30 -0.65
N LEU A 84 17.21 4.44 -0.84
CA LEU A 84 18.03 3.63 -1.73
C LEU A 84 18.66 2.46 -0.97
N SER A 85 18.92 1.37 -1.68
CA SER A 85 19.66 0.24 -1.13
C SER A 85 21.08 0.67 -0.75
N THR A 86 21.50 0.32 0.47
CA THR A 86 22.87 0.51 0.94
C THR A 86 23.83 -0.56 0.40
N ASN A 87 23.32 -1.55 -0.34
CA ASN A 87 24.13 -2.53 -1.06
C ASN A 87 24.39 -2.02 -2.48
N VAL A 88 25.60 -1.51 -2.71
CA VAL A 88 25.99 -0.87 -3.97
C VAL A 88 26.94 -1.77 -4.75
N TYR A 89 26.72 -1.95 -6.05
CA TYR A 89 27.56 -2.81 -6.88
C TYR A 89 28.67 -2.00 -7.56
N PRO A 90 29.96 -2.30 -7.38
CA PRO A 90 31.02 -1.65 -8.13
C PRO A 90 30.97 -2.09 -9.60
N ASP A 91 31.50 -1.27 -10.51
CA ASP A 91 31.76 -1.71 -11.89
C ASP A 91 32.88 -2.76 -11.93
N VAL A 92 32.79 -3.69 -12.88
CA VAL A 92 33.84 -4.71 -13.10
C VAL A 92 35.20 -4.07 -13.38
N ASN A 93 35.22 -2.95 -14.11
CA ASN A 93 36.40 -2.12 -14.23
C ASN A 93 36.50 -1.16 -13.04
N ALA A 94 37.30 -1.55 -12.05
CA ALA A 94 37.55 -0.74 -10.85
C ALA A 94 38.10 0.67 -11.15
N ASP A 95 38.82 0.86 -12.27
CA ASP A 95 39.38 2.15 -12.66
C ASP A 95 38.33 3.12 -13.22
N SER A 96 37.12 2.63 -13.56
CA SER A 96 36.02 3.49 -14.00
C SER A 96 35.46 4.38 -12.89
N GLY A 97 35.63 3.95 -11.64
CA GLY A 97 35.03 4.58 -10.46
C GLY A 97 33.50 4.64 -10.49
N ILE A 98 32.84 3.74 -11.22
CA ILE A 98 31.38 3.65 -11.30
C ILE A 98 30.86 2.67 -10.24
N TYR A 99 29.73 3.05 -9.66
CA TYR A 99 29.02 2.27 -8.66
C TYR A 99 27.51 2.32 -8.94
N TYR A 100 26.84 1.18 -8.83
CA TYR A 100 25.45 1.00 -9.23
C TYR A 100 24.54 0.86 -8.02
N TYR A 101 23.48 1.69 -7.97
CA TYR A 101 22.50 1.69 -6.89
C TYR A 101 21.09 1.34 -7.40
N TYR A 102 20.21 0.92 -6.51
CA TYR A 102 18.81 0.66 -6.83
C TYR A 102 17.91 1.03 -5.63
N PRO A 103 16.59 1.22 -5.84
CA PRO A 103 15.67 1.46 -4.73
C PRO A 103 15.69 0.34 -3.70
N ALA A 104 15.57 0.69 -2.41
CA ALA A 104 15.47 -0.34 -1.37
C ALA A 104 14.09 -1.01 -1.38
N ARG A 105 13.03 -0.21 -1.59
CA ARG A 105 11.63 -0.61 -1.46
C ARG A 105 10.72 0.26 -2.31
N TRP A 106 9.49 -0.21 -2.55
CA TRP A 106 8.41 0.52 -3.21
C TRP A 106 7.20 0.60 -2.30
N TYR A 107 6.63 1.79 -2.16
CA TYR A 107 5.53 2.07 -1.23
C TYR A 107 4.36 2.70 -1.95
N LEU A 108 3.15 2.57 -1.41
CA LEU A 108 1.99 3.29 -1.93
C LEU A 108 2.26 4.80 -1.93
N HIS A 109 2.20 5.40 -3.12
CA HIS A 109 2.55 6.80 -3.29
C HIS A 109 1.48 7.70 -2.65
N PHE A 110 1.96 8.67 -1.87
CA PHE A 110 1.16 9.72 -1.25
C PHE A 110 1.71 11.08 -1.64
N GLU A 111 0.88 11.92 -2.25
CA GLU A 111 1.23 13.27 -2.63
C GLU A 111 0.14 14.23 -2.13
N PRO A 112 0.40 14.99 -1.05
CA PRO A 112 -0.62 15.84 -0.44
C PRO A 112 -1.11 16.95 -1.38
N GLU A 113 -0.25 17.41 -2.30
CA GLU A 113 -0.61 18.43 -3.30
C GLU A 113 -1.55 17.90 -4.39
N GLU A 114 -1.50 16.59 -4.69
CA GLU A 114 -2.33 15.93 -5.71
C GLU A 114 -3.59 15.25 -5.14
N GLY A 115 -3.91 15.48 -3.86
CA GLY A 115 -5.12 14.95 -3.22
C GLY A 115 -4.91 13.70 -2.37
N GLY A 116 -3.66 13.31 -2.10
CA GLY A 116 -3.31 12.28 -1.11
C GLY A 116 -2.82 10.97 -1.74
N TYR A 117 -3.43 9.85 -1.36
CA TYR A 117 -2.98 8.53 -1.84
C TYR A 117 -3.28 8.34 -3.32
N HIS A 118 -2.28 7.86 -4.07
CA HIS A 118 -2.45 7.39 -5.45
C HIS A 118 -3.00 5.96 -5.44
N LEU A 119 -4.17 5.83 -4.82
CA LEU A 119 -4.98 4.64 -4.70
C LEU A 119 -6.38 5.00 -5.16
N ARG A 120 -6.92 4.25 -6.12
CA ARG A 120 -8.29 4.44 -6.59
C ARG A 120 -9.01 3.13 -6.65
N ILE A 121 -10.25 3.13 -6.16
CA ILE A 121 -11.11 1.95 -6.09
C ILE A 121 -12.35 2.25 -6.93
N GLU A 122 -12.56 1.50 -8.01
CA GLU A 122 -13.69 1.66 -8.92
C GLU A 122 -14.62 0.44 -8.88
N TYR A 123 -15.92 0.68 -8.77
CA TYR A 123 -16.94 -0.35 -8.90
C TYR A 123 -17.36 -0.50 -10.37
N LYS A 124 -17.15 -1.68 -10.94
CA LYS A 124 -17.63 -2.02 -12.28
C LYS A 124 -18.92 -2.83 -12.15
N ALA A 125 -20.04 -2.19 -12.48
CA ALA A 125 -21.28 -2.90 -12.72
C ALA A 125 -21.13 -3.75 -14.00
N SER A 126 -21.15 -5.06 -13.86
CA SER A 126 -21.14 -5.97 -15.00
C SER A 126 -22.56 -6.22 -15.52
N SER A 127 -22.75 -6.13 -16.83
CA SER A 127 -23.99 -6.56 -17.48
C SER A 127 -24.23 -8.08 -17.40
N THR A 128 -23.21 -8.87 -17.03
CA THR A 128 -23.30 -10.34 -16.88
C THR A 128 -23.49 -10.78 -15.43
N GLY A 129 -23.71 -9.84 -14.49
CA GLY A 129 -24.11 -10.16 -13.13
C GLY A 129 -22.97 -10.67 -12.24
N ALA A 130 -21.77 -10.11 -12.30
CA ALA A 130 -20.78 -10.22 -11.23
C ALA A 130 -20.19 -8.83 -11.03
N ASN A 131 -20.47 -8.21 -9.89
CA ASN A 131 -19.91 -6.88 -9.62
C ASN A 131 -18.42 -7.07 -9.35
N SER A 132 -17.57 -6.39 -10.11
CA SER A 132 -16.12 -6.42 -9.88
C SER A 132 -15.64 -5.07 -9.39
N VAL A 133 -14.68 -5.12 -8.49
CA VAL A 133 -13.95 -3.97 -8.01
C VAL A 133 -12.61 -3.94 -8.72
N LEU A 134 -12.29 -2.80 -9.31
CA LEU A 134 -10.97 -2.51 -9.82
C LEU A 134 -10.26 -1.58 -8.83
N LEU A 135 -9.21 -2.09 -8.18
CA LEU A 135 -8.28 -1.27 -7.41
C LEU A 135 -7.09 -0.92 -8.31
N THR A 136 -6.72 0.34 -8.37
CA THR A 136 -5.51 0.82 -9.05
C THR A 136 -4.63 1.52 -8.03
N ALA A 137 -3.34 1.20 -8.05
CA ALA A 137 -2.37 1.80 -7.14
C ALA A 137 -1.10 2.19 -7.89
N GLN A 138 -0.49 3.28 -7.45
CA GLN A 138 0.83 3.72 -7.88
C GLN A 138 1.81 3.55 -6.73
N LEU A 139 2.87 2.77 -6.96
CA LEU A 139 3.94 2.58 -5.97
C LEU A 139 5.17 3.36 -6.40
N THR A 140 5.74 4.11 -5.47
CA THR A 140 6.95 4.91 -5.66
C THR A 140 8.10 4.33 -4.85
N PRO A 141 9.34 4.37 -5.36
CA PRO A 141 10.51 4.11 -4.53
C PRO A 141 10.82 5.28 -3.58
N GLY A 142 10.20 6.45 -3.81
CA GLY A 142 10.22 7.59 -2.90
C GLY A 142 11.56 8.30 -2.71
N TYR A 143 12.66 7.84 -3.31
CA TYR A 143 13.97 8.46 -3.10
C TYR A 143 14.11 9.80 -3.82
N ASP A 144 14.90 10.70 -3.26
CA ASP A 144 15.20 12.01 -3.82
C ASP A 144 16.73 12.24 -4.01
N GLN A 145 17.12 13.46 -4.36
CA GLN A 145 18.54 13.82 -4.53
C GLN A 145 19.35 13.78 -3.21
N HIS A 146 18.70 13.96 -2.07
CA HIS A 146 19.37 13.89 -0.77
C HIS A 146 19.61 12.43 -0.38
N ASP A 147 18.72 11.50 -0.74
CA ASP A 147 18.99 10.06 -0.60
C ASP A 147 20.25 9.65 -1.39
N LEU A 148 20.42 10.20 -2.60
CA LEU A 148 21.65 10.02 -3.38
C LEU A 148 22.86 10.65 -2.70
N ALA A 149 22.71 11.82 -2.07
CA ALA A 149 23.80 12.46 -1.33
C ALA A 149 24.22 11.65 -0.10
N VAL A 150 23.27 11.03 0.61
CA VAL A 150 23.55 10.12 1.72
C VAL A 150 24.29 8.88 1.22
N LEU A 151 23.81 8.25 0.16
CA LEU A 151 24.46 7.07 -0.42
C LEU A 151 25.87 7.39 -0.92
N GLN A 152 26.05 8.57 -1.55
CA GLN A 152 27.36 9.05 -1.99
C GLN A 152 28.30 9.28 -0.81
N ALA A 153 27.82 9.84 0.30
CA ALA A 153 28.64 10.04 1.49
C ALA A 153 29.06 8.71 2.13
N LEU A 154 28.16 7.72 2.18
CA LEU A 154 28.48 6.37 2.64
C LEU A 154 29.54 5.72 1.74
N LEU A 155 29.42 5.85 0.43
CA LEU A 155 30.39 5.31 -0.53
C LEU A 155 31.77 6.00 -0.40
N ASP A 156 31.80 7.33 -0.32
CA ASP A 156 33.03 8.11 -0.13
C ASP A 156 33.75 7.68 1.16
N GLU A 157 32.99 7.48 2.22
CA GLU A 157 33.49 7.03 3.51
C GLU A 157 34.09 5.62 3.41
N TYR A 158 33.36 4.66 2.80
CA TYR A 158 33.84 3.30 2.58
C TYR A 158 35.16 3.26 1.81
N LEU A 159 35.23 3.98 0.69
CA LEU A 159 36.40 3.98 -0.17
C LEU A 159 37.62 4.59 0.50
N ARG A 160 37.42 5.66 1.28
CA ARG A 160 38.48 6.27 2.09
C ARG A 160 38.97 5.31 3.19
N SER A 161 38.09 4.54 3.85
CA SER A 161 38.53 3.57 4.87
C SER A 161 39.34 2.41 4.27
N GLN A 162 39.13 2.09 2.99
CA GLN A 162 39.93 1.12 2.23
C GLN A 162 41.22 1.72 1.64
N GLY A 163 41.51 3.01 1.88
CA GLY A 163 42.64 3.71 1.28
C GLY A 163 42.54 3.92 -0.24
N ASN A 164 41.34 3.73 -0.81
CA ASN A 164 41.10 3.81 -2.25
C ASN A 164 40.44 5.15 -2.62
N GLN A 165 41.25 6.19 -2.82
CA GLN A 165 40.78 7.51 -3.25
C GLN A 165 41.24 7.89 -4.67
N ARG A 166 41.73 6.92 -5.46
CA ARG A 166 42.38 7.22 -6.76
C ARG A 166 41.41 7.78 -7.79
N VAL A 167 40.15 7.35 -7.77
CA VAL A 167 39.11 7.77 -8.71
C VAL A 167 37.92 8.30 -7.93
N ARG A 168 37.39 9.46 -8.33
CA ARG A 168 36.18 10.00 -7.71
C ARG A 168 34.99 9.09 -8.06
N PRO A 169 34.35 8.46 -7.05
CA PRO A 169 33.23 7.58 -7.28
C PRO A 169 32.07 8.33 -7.94
N LYS A 170 31.34 7.64 -8.81
CA LYS A 170 30.08 8.12 -9.40
C LYS A 170 29.03 7.04 -9.26
N LEU A 171 27.92 7.42 -8.63
CA LEU A 171 26.72 6.61 -8.55
C LEU A 171 25.94 6.70 -9.86
N LEU A 172 25.52 5.55 -10.38
CA LEU A 172 24.59 5.39 -11.48
C LEU A 172 23.46 4.44 -11.07
N PRO A 173 22.23 4.59 -11.58
CA PRO A 173 21.19 3.59 -11.40
C PRO A 173 21.68 2.23 -11.91
N LEU A 174 21.30 1.16 -11.20
CA LEU A 174 21.53 -0.21 -11.64
C LEU A 174 20.79 -0.41 -12.96
N PRO A 175 21.49 -0.81 -14.02
CA PRO A 175 20.82 -1.10 -15.27
C PRO A 175 20.12 -2.42 -15.19
N ALA A 176 18.83 -2.35 -14.88
CA ALA A 176 17.99 -3.51 -14.71
C ALA A 176 16.58 -3.22 -15.19
N THR A 177 15.95 -4.27 -15.73
CA THR A 177 14.52 -4.27 -16.00
C THR A 177 13.79 -4.73 -14.74
N PRO A 178 12.96 -3.86 -14.12
CA PRO A 178 12.17 -4.26 -12.96
C PRO A 178 11.01 -5.17 -13.38
N GLU A 179 10.75 -6.21 -12.58
CA GLU A 179 9.58 -7.07 -12.65
C GLU A 179 8.90 -7.09 -11.28
N ALA A 180 7.65 -6.63 -11.19
CA ALA A 180 6.88 -6.70 -9.95
C ALA A 180 5.97 -7.94 -9.93
N ARG A 181 5.86 -8.57 -8.77
CA ARG A 181 4.95 -9.69 -8.51
C ARG A 181 4.29 -9.52 -7.16
N PHE A 182 2.98 -9.72 -7.12
CA PHE A 182 2.18 -9.70 -5.91
C PHE A 182 1.50 -11.05 -5.79
N GLN A 183 1.84 -11.81 -4.75
CA GLN A 183 1.24 -13.11 -4.48
C GLN A 183 0.13 -12.91 -3.47
N LEU A 184 -1.08 -12.64 -3.95
CA LEU A 184 -2.23 -12.37 -3.11
C LEU A 184 -3.22 -13.55 -3.04
N ALA A 185 -2.77 -14.75 -3.39
CA ALA A 185 -3.61 -15.96 -3.41
C ALA A 185 -4.19 -16.33 -2.02
N SER A 186 -3.53 -15.95 -0.93
CA SER A 186 -4.07 -16.13 0.43
C SER A 186 -5.30 -15.28 0.73
N TRP A 187 -5.61 -14.29 -0.12
CA TRP A 187 -6.78 -13.42 0.00
C TRP A 187 -7.82 -13.67 -1.11
N ASP A 188 -7.76 -14.81 -1.80
CA ASP A 188 -8.64 -15.18 -2.92
C ASP A 188 -8.57 -14.20 -4.12
N ILE A 189 -7.45 -13.47 -4.22
CA ILE A 189 -7.19 -12.55 -5.34
C ILE A 189 -6.35 -13.30 -6.37
N GLU A 190 -7.00 -13.79 -7.42
CA GLU A 190 -6.35 -14.58 -8.46
C GLU A 190 -5.48 -13.74 -9.41
N GLU A 191 -5.80 -12.45 -9.61
CA GLU A 191 -5.13 -11.61 -10.62
C GLU A 191 -4.70 -10.23 -10.09
N VAL A 192 -3.38 -10.04 -9.96
CA VAL A 192 -2.75 -8.72 -9.87
C VAL A 192 -2.01 -8.45 -11.18
N THR A 193 -2.44 -7.41 -11.89
CA THR A 193 -1.80 -6.98 -13.13
C THR A 193 -0.84 -5.82 -12.85
N VAL A 194 0.43 -5.99 -13.20
CA VAL A 194 1.38 -4.87 -13.26
C VAL A 194 1.22 -4.19 -14.62
N ASN A 195 0.60 -3.01 -14.62
CA ASN A 195 0.24 -2.28 -15.83
C ASN A 195 1.46 -1.63 -16.48
N ALA A 196 2.32 -1.03 -15.67
CA ALA A 196 3.52 -0.37 -16.14
C ALA A 196 4.56 -0.21 -15.03
N ILE A 197 5.82 -0.10 -15.44
CA ILE A 197 6.89 0.44 -14.60
C ILE A 197 7.57 1.55 -15.38
N GLU A 198 7.59 2.74 -14.80
CA GLU A 198 8.20 3.93 -15.40
C GLU A 198 9.73 3.83 -15.29
N PRO A 199 10.48 3.99 -16.40
CA PRO A 199 11.95 3.84 -16.37
C PRO A 199 12.66 4.90 -15.53
N ASP A 200 12.16 6.14 -15.57
CA ASP A 200 12.89 7.29 -15.04
C ASP A 200 12.73 7.39 -13.53
N THR A 201 11.53 7.07 -13.04
CA THR A 201 11.15 7.15 -11.64
C THR A 201 11.18 5.79 -10.93
N ASN A 202 11.20 4.68 -11.68
CA ASN A 202 10.90 3.33 -11.18
C ASN A 202 9.54 3.21 -10.50
N THR A 203 8.58 4.09 -10.84
CA THR A 203 7.21 4.02 -10.33
C THR A 203 6.48 2.83 -10.94
N ILE A 204 5.77 2.07 -10.11
CA ILE A 204 5.03 0.87 -10.51
C ILE A 204 3.54 1.20 -10.49
N HIS A 205 2.87 0.98 -11.63
CA HIS A 205 1.42 1.10 -11.76
C HIS A 205 0.83 -0.30 -11.77
N LEU A 206 -0.09 -0.59 -10.86
CA LEU A 206 -0.74 -1.90 -10.76
C LEU A 206 -2.25 -1.78 -10.69
N SER A 207 -2.93 -2.84 -11.10
CA SER A 207 -4.35 -3.01 -10.91
C SER A 207 -4.67 -4.38 -10.33
N ILE A 208 -5.59 -4.41 -9.38
CA ILE A 208 -6.12 -5.61 -8.76
C ILE A 208 -7.60 -5.68 -9.10
N THR A 209 -8.05 -6.80 -9.66
CA THR A 209 -9.48 -7.04 -9.87
C THR A 209 -9.94 -8.05 -8.85
N ALA A 210 -11.00 -7.73 -8.12
CA ALA A 210 -11.56 -8.56 -7.07
C ALA A 210 -13.09 -8.49 -7.10
N ASP A 211 -13.77 -9.43 -6.45
CA ASP A 211 -15.20 -9.30 -6.15
C ASP A 211 -15.44 -8.36 -4.94
N VAL A 212 -16.71 -8.09 -4.63
CA VAL A 212 -17.09 -7.17 -3.54
C VAL A 212 -16.67 -7.70 -2.15
N PRO A 213 -16.93 -8.96 -1.76
CA PRO A 213 -16.42 -9.51 -0.49
C PRO A 213 -14.90 -9.39 -0.35
N THR A 214 -14.16 -9.74 -1.41
CA THR A 214 -12.71 -9.66 -1.45
C THR A 214 -12.22 -8.22 -1.35
N LYS A 215 -12.96 -7.24 -1.89
CA LYS A 215 -12.66 -5.81 -1.69
C LYS A 215 -12.71 -5.41 -0.21
N GLU A 216 -13.69 -5.84 0.56
CA GLU A 216 -13.76 -5.49 1.99
C GLU A 216 -12.56 -6.09 2.75
N LEU A 217 -12.20 -7.34 2.42
CA LEU A 217 -10.99 -7.96 2.94
C LEU A 217 -9.72 -7.19 2.55
N VAL A 218 -9.60 -6.80 1.27
CA VAL A 218 -8.46 -6.02 0.75
C VAL A 218 -8.34 -4.67 1.43
N THR A 219 -9.44 -3.93 1.54
CA THR A 219 -9.41 -2.58 2.14
C THR A 219 -9.13 -2.63 3.64
N SER A 220 -9.66 -3.62 4.35
CA SER A 220 -9.26 -3.93 5.72
C SER A 220 -7.77 -4.27 5.81
N THR A 221 -7.27 -5.13 4.93
CA THR A 221 -5.85 -5.53 4.90
C THR A 221 -4.93 -4.35 4.62
N LEU A 222 -5.28 -3.45 3.69
CA LEU A 222 -4.52 -2.23 3.39
C LEU A 222 -4.35 -1.32 4.61
N LEU A 223 -5.33 -1.33 5.52
CA LEU A 223 -5.32 -0.53 6.74
C LEU A 223 -4.51 -1.18 7.86
N HIS A 224 -4.60 -2.50 8.02
CA HIS A 224 -4.00 -3.20 9.17
C HIS A 224 -2.60 -3.76 8.89
N GLU A 225 -2.42 -4.43 7.76
CA GLU A 225 -1.22 -5.23 7.49
C GLU A 225 -0.43 -4.72 6.27
N GLY A 226 -1.13 -4.18 5.27
CA GLY A 226 -0.59 -3.91 3.94
C GLY A 226 -0.62 -5.16 3.04
N LEU A 227 -0.58 -4.95 1.74
CA LEU A 227 -0.46 -6.01 0.73
C LEU A 227 1.01 -6.13 0.32
N PRO A 228 1.71 -7.22 0.68
CA PRO A 228 3.10 -7.40 0.33
C PRO A 228 3.26 -7.79 -1.14
N GLY A 229 4.36 -7.35 -1.74
CA GLY A 229 4.82 -7.71 -3.06
C GLY A 229 6.34 -7.79 -3.13
N SER A 230 6.83 -8.38 -4.21
CA SER A 230 8.25 -8.45 -4.54
C SER A 230 8.53 -7.72 -5.83
N VAL A 231 9.67 -7.05 -5.90
CA VAL A 231 10.18 -6.43 -7.13
C VAL A 231 11.52 -7.08 -7.43
N THR A 232 11.59 -7.81 -8.53
CA THR A 232 12.82 -8.44 -8.99
C THR A 232 13.45 -7.55 -10.05
N LEU A 233 14.68 -7.10 -9.82
CA LEU A 233 15.44 -6.31 -10.79
C LEU A 233 16.31 -7.27 -11.61
N VAL A 234 16.01 -7.46 -12.88
CA VAL A 234 16.77 -8.31 -13.79
C VAL A 234 17.86 -7.47 -14.47
N PRO A 235 19.16 -7.66 -14.15
CA PRO A 235 20.23 -6.84 -14.70
C PRO A 235 20.30 -6.96 -16.22
N ASP A 236 20.39 -5.83 -16.90
CA ASP A 236 20.69 -5.78 -18.32
C ASP A 236 22.16 -6.18 -18.53
N VAL A 237 22.43 -7.03 -19.52
CA VAL A 237 23.81 -7.45 -19.85
C VAL A 237 24.38 -6.48 -20.86
N TRP A 238 25.37 -5.69 -20.45
CA TRP A 238 25.95 -4.64 -21.29
C TRP A 238 27.32 -4.97 -21.87
N SER A 239 28.00 -5.94 -21.26
CA SER A 239 29.33 -6.41 -21.64
C SER A 239 29.46 -7.89 -21.26
N ASP A 240 30.26 -8.63 -22.04
CA ASP A 240 30.63 -10.02 -21.72
C ASP A 240 31.46 -10.13 -20.43
N LEU A 241 31.98 -9.01 -19.92
CA LEU A 241 32.75 -8.92 -18.68
C LEU A 241 31.87 -8.68 -17.45
N GLN A 242 30.61 -8.29 -17.63
CA GLN A 242 29.68 -8.05 -16.53
C GLN A 242 29.46 -9.35 -15.74
N THR A 243 29.62 -9.28 -14.41
CA THR A 243 29.48 -10.47 -13.56
C THR A 243 28.18 -10.51 -12.79
N LEU A 244 27.49 -9.38 -12.58
CA LEU A 244 26.13 -9.38 -12.03
C LEU A 244 25.13 -9.77 -13.14
N THR A 245 24.74 -11.05 -13.13
CA THR A 245 23.76 -11.63 -14.07
C THR A 245 22.52 -12.19 -13.37
N SER A 246 22.61 -12.40 -12.05
CA SER A 246 21.48 -12.87 -11.24
C SER A 246 20.55 -11.71 -10.88
N PRO A 247 19.23 -11.95 -10.82
CA PRO A 247 18.28 -10.94 -10.37
C PRO A 247 18.54 -10.47 -8.94
N VAL A 248 18.22 -9.20 -8.68
CA VAL A 248 18.29 -8.58 -7.35
C VAL A 248 16.87 -8.42 -6.81
N GLU A 249 16.63 -8.93 -5.62
CA GLU A 249 15.31 -8.85 -4.99
C GLU A 249 15.11 -7.53 -4.24
N GLY A 250 13.93 -6.96 -4.41
CA GLY A 250 13.41 -5.80 -3.71
C GLY A 250 12.00 -6.06 -3.18
N TYR A 251 11.53 -5.19 -2.30
CA TYR A 251 10.24 -5.34 -1.61
C TYR A 251 9.27 -4.23 -2.01
N ALA A 252 8.02 -4.59 -2.27
CA ALA A 252 6.93 -3.65 -2.48
C ALA A 252 5.85 -3.86 -1.43
N GLU A 253 5.17 -2.79 -1.04
CA GLU A 253 4.06 -2.86 -0.09
C GLU A 253 3.00 -1.83 -0.47
N ILE A 254 1.75 -2.29 -0.60
CA ILE A 254 0.59 -1.42 -0.73
C ILE A 254 -0.01 -1.26 0.65
N ARG A 255 0.15 -0.10 1.26
CA ARG A 255 -0.27 0.11 2.65
C ARG A 255 -0.69 1.54 2.91
N LEU A 256 -1.81 1.70 3.62
CA LEU A 256 -2.25 2.99 4.14
C LEU A 256 -1.52 3.32 5.44
N ALA A 257 -1.47 4.61 5.77
CA ALA A 257 -0.74 5.10 6.93
C ALA A 257 0.75 4.66 6.94
N ASP A 258 1.37 4.62 5.75
CA ASP A 258 2.81 4.43 5.60
C ASP A 258 3.51 5.73 5.22
N ILE A 259 4.31 6.27 6.14
CA ILE A 259 4.97 7.56 5.98
C ILE A 259 6.05 7.54 4.88
N THR A 260 6.57 6.36 4.54
CA THR A 260 7.62 6.20 3.52
C THR A 260 7.10 6.40 2.11
N GLY A 261 5.78 6.28 1.89
CA GLY A 261 5.12 6.50 0.60
C GLY A 261 4.98 7.97 0.20
N GLY A 262 5.15 8.90 1.15
CA GLY A 262 5.04 10.33 0.91
C GLY A 262 6.37 11.08 0.90
N PRO A 263 6.36 12.42 0.91
CA PRO A 263 7.57 13.23 0.95
C PRO A 263 8.44 12.92 2.17
N THR A 264 9.76 12.90 1.98
CA THR A 264 10.69 12.72 3.10
C THR A 264 10.61 13.92 4.05
N LEU A 265 10.38 13.66 5.34
CA LEU A 265 10.28 14.71 6.36
C LEU A 265 11.65 15.28 6.72
N ARG A 266 12.26 16.05 5.82
CA ARG A 266 13.61 16.60 6.01
C ARG A 266 13.60 17.83 6.90
N TRP A 267 14.74 18.07 7.53
CA TRP A 267 14.99 19.33 8.21
C TRP A 267 15.00 20.48 7.17
N PRO A 268 14.26 21.58 7.39
CA PRO A 268 14.21 22.67 6.43
C PRO A 268 15.55 23.40 6.32
N THR A 269 16.00 23.66 5.09
CA THR A 269 17.24 24.39 4.80
C THR A 269 17.19 25.86 5.22
N THR A 270 15.99 26.43 5.35
CA THR A 270 15.77 27.79 5.84
C THR A 270 14.81 27.77 7.03
N THR A 271 15.26 28.30 8.17
CA THR A 271 14.44 28.48 9.37
C THR A 271 14.31 29.97 9.64
N SER A 272 13.36 30.62 8.97
CA SER A 272 13.03 32.02 9.27
C SER A 272 12.38 32.09 10.65
N GLY A 273 12.99 32.83 11.59
CA GLY A 273 12.40 33.07 12.92
C GLY A 273 12.91 32.18 14.06
N GLY A 274 14.00 31.43 13.85
CA GLY A 274 14.67 30.71 14.94
C GLY A 274 13.99 29.42 15.39
N GLN A 275 13.01 28.94 14.62
CA GLN A 275 12.31 27.67 14.84
C GLN A 275 12.21 26.92 13.51
N ALA A 276 12.22 25.60 13.55
CA ALA A 276 11.79 24.77 12.43
C ALA A 276 10.32 24.44 12.57
N GLU A 277 9.63 24.43 11.43
CA GLU A 277 8.23 24.04 11.33
C GLU A 277 8.12 22.76 10.51
N LEU A 278 7.35 21.81 11.04
CA LEU A 278 6.95 20.58 10.35
C LEU A 278 5.43 20.50 10.39
N VAL A 279 4.79 20.42 9.23
CA VAL A 279 3.34 20.30 9.11
C VAL A 279 2.99 18.82 8.87
N ASN A 280 2.01 18.30 9.60
CA ASN A 280 1.44 17.01 9.29
C ASN A 280 0.46 17.13 8.10
N GLU A 281 0.93 16.79 6.90
CA GLU A 281 0.07 16.84 5.71
C GLU A 281 -0.76 15.59 5.50
N TRP A 282 -0.53 14.54 6.30
CA TRP A 282 -1.23 13.27 6.20
C TRP A 282 -2.64 13.36 6.80
N PRO A 283 -3.57 12.51 6.34
CA PRO A 283 -4.90 12.41 6.94
C PRO A 283 -4.88 11.67 8.29
N PHE A 284 -3.76 11.05 8.66
CA PHE A 284 -3.55 10.35 9.92
C PHE A 284 -2.83 11.24 10.93
N ASP A 285 -3.10 11.00 12.21
CA ASP A 285 -2.25 11.49 13.29
C ASP A 285 -0.80 11.06 13.08
N MET A 286 0.16 11.96 13.28
CA MET A 286 1.58 11.71 13.11
C MET A 286 2.29 11.78 14.46
N ARG A 287 2.90 10.68 14.89
CA ARG A 287 3.78 10.65 16.05
C ARG A 287 5.19 11.00 15.65
N LEU A 288 5.68 12.14 16.12
CA LEU A 288 7.02 12.66 15.86
C LEU A 288 7.98 12.26 16.99
N SER A 289 8.89 11.33 16.71
CA SER A 289 9.75 10.71 17.73
C SER A 289 11.14 11.36 17.81
N TYR A 290 11.81 11.53 16.67
CA TYR A 290 13.20 11.99 16.65
C TYR A 290 13.48 12.98 15.52
N LEU A 291 14.48 13.84 15.73
CA LEU A 291 15.25 14.45 14.66
C LEU A 291 16.57 13.68 14.57
N VAL A 292 16.81 12.99 13.46
CA VAL A 292 18.02 12.20 13.22
C VAL A 292 18.87 12.87 12.16
N TYR A 293 20.19 12.85 12.32
CA TYR A 293 21.11 13.45 11.38
C TYR A 293 22.41 12.65 11.27
N LEU A 294 22.93 12.58 10.06
CA LEU A 294 24.15 11.86 9.70
C LEU A 294 25.30 12.86 9.58
N LEU A 295 26.35 12.69 10.37
CA LEU A 295 27.53 13.54 10.36
C LEU A 295 28.78 12.82 9.84
N ARG A 296 29.63 13.54 9.12
CA ARG A 296 31.03 13.16 8.89
C ARG A 296 31.86 13.49 10.13
N ASP A 297 32.60 12.52 10.64
CA ASP A 297 33.54 12.76 11.74
C ASP A 297 34.83 13.40 11.22
N ARG A 298 35.52 14.19 12.06
CA ARG A 298 36.76 14.87 11.70
C ARG A 298 37.91 13.89 11.45
N ASP A 299 37.94 12.82 12.22
CA ASP A 299 38.95 11.76 12.12
C ASP A 299 38.60 10.72 11.04
N GLY A 300 37.51 10.95 10.30
CA GLY A 300 36.91 9.95 9.43
C GLY A 300 35.83 9.14 10.14
N GLY A 301 34.87 8.65 9.36
CA GLY A 301 33.71 7.96 9.87
C GLY A 301 32.43 8.71 9.53
N LEU A 302 31.34 7.96 9.46
CA LEU A 302 30.00 8.51 9.55
C LEU A 302 29.43 8.17 10.92
N ARG A 303 28.73 9.13 11.51
CA ARG A 303 28.08 8.95 12.80
C ARG A 303 26.64 9.40 12.71
N LEU A 304 25.74 8.49 13.05
CA LEU A 304 24.34 8.83 13.25
C LEU A 304 24.17 9.44 14.64
N ARG A 305 23.53 10.61 14.69
CA ARG A 305 23.11 11.29 15.91
C ARG A 305 21.65 11.66 15.79
N GLY A 306 21.06 12.05 16.91
CA GLY A 306 19.68 12.45 16.91
C GLY A 306 19.25 13.05 18.23
N TRP A 307 18.04 13.57 18.21
CA TRP A 307 17.42 14.30 19.30
C TRP A 307 16.01 13.79 19.50
N GLY A 308 15.65 13.42 20.73
CA GLY A 308 14.29 13.03 21.09
C GLY A 308 13.35 14.22 21.05
N LEU A 309 12.24 14.09 20.33
CA LEU A 309 11.20 15.10 20.21
C LEU A 309 10.01 14.83 21.15
N GLY A 310 10.10 13.79 21.97
CA GLY A 310 9.14 13.48 23.03
C GLY A 310 7.86 12.82 22.54
N ASP A 311 7.89 12.15 21.38
CA ASP A 311 6.77 11.39 20.80
C ASP A 311 5.48 12.21 20.67
N ARG A 312 5.63 13.49 20.34
CA ARG A 312 4.50 14.40 20.15
C ARG A 312 3.62 13.89 19.01
N VAL A 313 2.32 13.77 19.26
CA VAL A 313 1.33 13.47 18.24
C VAL A 313 0.82 14.77 17.63
N LEU A 314 0.78 14.83 16.30
CA LEU A 314 0.27 15.93 15.50
C LEU A 314 -0.98 15.44 14.77
N GLY A 315 -2.13 16.09 14.97
CA GLY A 315 -3.30 15.82 14.15
C GLY A 315 -3.10 16.23 12.70
N PRO A 316 -4.02 15.87 11.79
CA PRO A 316 -3.98 16.34 10.41
C PRO A 316 -3.92 17.88 10.35
N LYS A 317 -2.99 18.41 9.56
CA LYS A 317 -2.67 19.85 9.40
C LYS A 317 -2.09 20.55 10.63
N ASP A 318 -1.85 19.85 11.74
CA ASP A 318 -1.12 20.42 12.86
C ASP A 318 0.33 20.71 12.48
N THR A 319 0.91 21.73 13.13
CA THR A 319 2.30 22.13 12.94
C THR A 319 3.11 21.91 14.22
N ALA A 320 4.18 21.12 14.12
CA ALA A 320 5.23 21.09 15.13
C ALA A 320 6.17 22.28 14.93
N ARG A 321 6.33 23.09 15.98
CA ARG A 321 7.31 24.17 16.05
C ARG A 321 8.44 23.78 16.99
N ILE A 322 9.64 23.63 16.45
CA ILE A 322 10.81 23.16 17.19
C ILE A 322 11.80 24.32 17.31
N PRO A 323 11.99 24.89 18.52
CA PRO A 323 12.91 26.01 18.68
C PRO A 323 14.35 25.56 18.48
N LEU A 324 15.11 26.28 17.65
CA LEU A 324 16.53 25.98 17.39
C LEU A 324 17.38 26.01 18.66
N SER A 325 16.98 26.80 19.66
CA SER A 325 17.66 26.87 20.96
C SER A 325 17.55 25.57 21.77
N ALA A 326 16.57 24.72 21.45
CA ALA A 326 16.40 23.42 22.10
C ALA A 326 17.18 22.30 21.39
N LEU A 327 17.84 22.57 20.26
CA LEU A 327 18.56 21.57 19.48
C LEU A 327 20.06 21.82 19.47
N ASN A 328 20.84 20.75 19.35
CA ASN A 328 22.28 20.86 19.08
C ASN A 328 22.48 21.28 17.61
N ARG A 329 23.23 22.36 17.35
CA ARG A 329 23.39 22.95 16.01
C ARG A 329 24.27 22.15 15.04
N GLU A 330 24.78 20.99 15.45
CA GLU A 330 25.62 20.12 14.60
C GLU A 330 24.97 19.72 13.27
N PHE A 331 23.64 19.52 13.24
CA PHE A 331 22.92 19.19 12.01
C PHE A 331 22.95 20.31 10.96
N GLY A 332 23.29 21.55 11.36
CA GLY A 332 23.47 22.70 10.47
C GLY A 332 24.93 23.00 10.12
N SER A 333 25.85 22.12 10.47
CA SER A 333 27.28 22.28 10.14
C SER A 333 27.61 21.72 8.76
N ASP A 334 28.75 22.15 8.19
CA ASP A 334 29.28 21.59 6.93
C ASP A 334 29.61 20.09 7.01
N SER A 335 29.65 19.52 8.22
CA SER A 335 29.84 18.08 8.45
C SER A 335 28.52 17.29 8.36
N ALA A 336 27.37 17.95 8.36
CA ALA A 336 26.08 17.29 8.21
C ALA A 336 25.85 16.86 6.76
N VAL A 337 25.60 15.56 6.59
CA VAL A 337 25.24 14.97 5.29
C VAL A 337 23.74 15.06 5.08
N ASP A 338 22.97 14.77 6.13
CA ASP A 338 21.52 14.78 6.10
C ASP A 338 20.94 14.98 7.49
N ALA A 339 19.75 15.56 7.56
CA ALA A 339 18.96 15.73 8.77
C ALA A 339 17.47 15.56 8.44
N ARG A 340 16.79 14.67 9.16
CA ARG A 340 15.39 14.33 8.92
C ARG A 340 14.64 14.00 10.20
N PHE A 341 13.34 14.24 10.18
CA PHE A 341 12.42 13.80 11.20
C PHE A 341 12.11 12.30 11.02
N VAL A 342 12.11 11.59 12.14
CA VAL A 342 11.60 10.22 12.26
C VAL A 342 10.22 10.32 12.89
N ALA A 343 9.22 9.89 12.13
CA ALA A 343 7.84 9.90 12.56
C ALA A 343 7.12 8.63 12.08
N THR A 344 6.02 8.29 12.74
CA THR A 344 5.12 7.21 12.36
C THR A 344 3.69 7.74 12.29
N LEU A 345 2.87 7.17 11.40
CA LEU A 345 1.45 7.50 11.33
C LEU A 345 0.69 6.59 12.29
N VAL A 346 -0.17 7.19 13.11
CA VAL A 346 -1.03 6.49 14.07
C VAL A 346 -2.25 6.00 13.32
N ARG A 347 -2.39 4.67 13.26
CA ARG A 347 -3.51 4.02 12.57
C ARG A 347 -4.76 4.10 13.44
N SER A 348 -5.83 4.60 12.83
CA SER A 348 -7.18 4.63 13.40
C SER A 348 -8.13 4.02 12.37
N GLU A 349 -9.06 3.19 12.83
CA GLU A 349 -10.01 2.52 11.94
C GLU A 349 -10.93 3.55 11.25
N ASP A 350 -11.44 4.51 12.01
CA ASP A 350 -12.33 5.55 11.49
C ASP A 350 -11.65 6.41 10.42
N VAL A 351 -10.40 6.81 10.67
CA VAL A 351 -9.60 7.60 9.71
C VAL A 351 -9.26 6.75 8.48
N GLY A 352 -8.89 5.49 8.69
CA GLY A 352 -8.61 4.54 7.61
C GLY A 352 -9.79 4.35 6.66
N ARG A 353 -10.99 4.15 7.23
CA ARG A 353 -12.25 4.06 6.48
C ARG A 353 -12.51 5.35 5.71
N SER A 354 -12.37 6.52 6.34
CA SER A 354 -12.54 7.81 5.66
C SER A 354 -11.56 8.01 4.49
N VAL A 355 -10.32 7.51 4.60
CA VAL A 355 -9.34 7.54 3.50
C VAL A 355 -9.74 6.60 2.37
N ILE A 356 -10.19 5.38 2.69
CA ILE A 356 -10.71 4.44 1.69
C ILE A 356 -11.93 5.02 0.96
N ASP A 357 -12.84 5.66 1.68
CA ASP A 357 -14.03 6.31 1.11
C ASP A 357 -13.66 7.49 0.19
N ALA A 358 -12.58 8.21 0.50
CA ALA A 358 -12.03 9.22 -0.40
C ALA A 358 -11.46 8.57 -1.68
N CYS A 359 -10.78 7.43 -1.55
CA CYS A 359 -10.22 6.66 -2.68
C CYS A 359 -11.29 5.99 -3.57
N THR A 360 -12.51 5.78 -3.08
CA THR A 360 -13.65 5.31 -3.90
C THR A 360 -14.37 6.45 -4.64
N GLY A 361 -13.96 7.71 -4.42
CA GLY A 361 -14.58 8.88 -5.04
C GLY A 361 -16.00 9.14 -4.54
N GLY A 362 -16.34 8.69 -3.33
CA GLY A 362 -17.67 8.86 -2.74
C GLY A 362 -18.76 7.99 -3.38
N VAL A 363 -18.41 7.07 -4.28
CA VAL A 363 -19.30 5.99 -4.70
C VAL A 363 -19.37 5.02 -3.52
N GLY A 364 -20.41 5.18 -2.71
CA GLY A 364 -20.53 4.55 -1.40
C GLY A 364 -20.25 3.05 -1.45
N ALA A 365 -19.39 2.59 -0.55
CA ALA A 365 -19.50 1.23 -0.05
C ALA A 365 -20.96 0.99 0.36
N LEU A 366 -21.51 -0.19 0.10
CA LEU A 366 -22.84 -0.52 0.60
C LEU A 366 -22.83 -0.29 2.12
N PRO A 367 -23.73 0.55 2.69
CA PRO A 367 -23.77 0.75 4.13
C PRO A 367 -23.86 -0.60 4.85
N VAL A 368 -23.07 -0.80 5.90
CA VAL A 368 -23.04 -2.06 6.65
C VAL A 368 -23.45 -1.80 8.09
N GLU A 369 -24.35 -2.63 8.61
CA GLU A 369 -24.75 -2.63 10.02
C GLU A 369 -24.51 -4.00 10.64
N ASN A 370 -23.97 -4.05 11.86
CA ASN A 370 -23.76 -5.33 12.55
C ASN A 370 -25.07 -5.82 13.16
N LEU A 371 -25.39 -7.09 12.92
CA LEU A 371 -26.47 -7.75 13.63
C LEU A 371 -26.06 -7.95 15.10
N VAL A 372 -26.93 -7.59 16.03
CA VAL A 372 -26.73 -7.80 17.47
C VAL A 372 -27.79 -8.76 17.99
N ILE A 373 -27.38 -9.73 18.82
CA ILE A 373 -28.29 -10.60 19.55
C ILE A 373 -28.19 -10.24 21.03
N ASP A 374 -29.30 -9.79 21.61
CA ASP A 374 -29.38 -9.38 23.01
C ASP A 374 -30.37 -10.26 23.77
N ILE A 375 -29.86 -11.08 24.68
CA ILE A 375 -30.66 -11.87 25.61
C ILE A 375 -30.93 -11.00 26.84
N MET A 376 -32.19 -10.65 27.05
CA MET A 376 -32.57 -9.76 28.14
C MET A 376 -32.48 -10.50 29.48
N GLN A 377 -31.66 -9.98 30.41
CA GLN A 377 -31.46 -10.57 31.74
C GLN A 377 -31.10 -12.06 31.66
N PRO A 378 -29.98 -12.42 31.01
CA PRO A 378 -29.64 -13.79 30.65
C PRO A 378 -29.62 -14.73 31.87
N GLU A 379 -29.08 -14.27 33.01
CA GLU A 379 -29.02 -15.06 34.25
C GLU A 379 -30.42 -15.46 34.75
N ALA A 380 -31.33 -14.48 34.88
CA ALA A 380 -32.68 -14.73 35.37
C ALA A 380 -33.50 -15.60 34.40
N LEU A 381 -33.35 -15.35 33.10
CA LEU A 381 -34.07 -16.06 32.05
C LEU A 381 -33.59 -17.52 31.91
N PHE A 382 -32.29 -17.77 31.98
CA PHE A 382 -31.74 -19.13 31.92
C PHE A 382 -32.10 -19.94 33.18
N GLU A 383 -32.05 -19.32 34.36
CA GLU A 383 -32.45 -19.96 35.61
C GLU A 383 -33.95 -20.29 35.63
N GLN A 384 -34.80 -19.31 35.34
CA GLN A 384 -36.26 -19.46 35.41
C GLN A 384 -36.80 -20.57 34.50
N TYR A 385 -36.27 -20.67 33.28
CA TYR A 385 -36.73 -21.63 32.27
C TYR A 385 -35.83 -22.86 32.15
N SER A 386 -34.84 -23.01 33.03
CA SER A 386 -33.88 -24.13 33.00
C SER A 386 -33.19 -24.29 31.65
N ILE A 387 -32.77 -23.18 31.05
CA ILE A 387 -32.11 -23.15 29.73
C ILE A 387 -30.61 -23.41 29.90
N TYR A 388 -30.08 -24.29 29.07
CA TYR A 388 -28.64 -24.52 28.93
C TYR A 388 -28.01 -23.60 27.88
N ARG A 389 -28.67 -23.43 26.72
CA ARG A 389 -28.22 -22.53 25.64
C ARG A 389 -29.36 -22.10 24.74
N VAL A 390 -29.18 -20.96 24.09
CA VAL A 390 -30.06 -20.41 23.06
C VAL A 390 -29.35 -20.52 21.71
N ALA A 391 -30.03 -21.06 20.71
CA ALA A 391 -29.58 -21.05 19.33
C ALA A 391 -30.42 -20.07 18.52
N VAL A 392 -29.79 -19.15 17.80
CA VAL A 392 -30.47 -18.19 16.93
C VAL A 392 -30.05 -18.48 15.51
N GLU A 393 -30.99 -18.84 14.66
CA GLU A 393 -30.74 -18.87 13.22
C GLU A 393 -31.29 -17.63 12.57
N VAL A 394 -30.50 -17.04 11.69
CA VAL A 394 -30.84 -15.82 10.98
C VAL A 394 -30.65 -16.09 9.51
N ARG A 395 -31.69 -15.80 8.72
CA ARG A 395 -31.61 -15.82 7.27
C ARG A 395 -31.81 -14.43 6.71
N SER A 396 -30.96 -14.04 5.79
CA SER A 396 -31.05 -12.73 5.16
C SER A 396 -30.44 -12.76 3.77
N ALA A 397 -31.04 -12.03 2.84
CA ALA A 397 -30.35 -11.67 1.60
C ALA A 397 -29.21 -10.68 1.89
N HIS A 398 -29.31 -9.87 2.95
CA HIS A 398 -28.33 -8.84 3.33
C HIS A 398 -27.05 -9.43 3.94
N PHE A 399 -26.96 -10.74 4.15
CA PHE A 399 -25.68 -11.40 4.42
C PHE A 399 -24.85 -11.62 3.15
N ASP A 400 -25.46 -11.54 1.97
CA ASP A 400 -24.79 -11.57 0.67
C ASP A 400 -24.62 -10.12 0.19
N PRO A 401 -23.41 -9.59 0.00
CA PRO A 401 -23.20 -8.22 -0.48
C PRO A 401 -23.93 -7.91 -1.80
N GLU A 402 -24.18 -8.90 -2.64
CA GLU A 402 -24.86 -8.71 -3.93
C GLU A 402 -26.40 -8.79 -3.83
N GLY A 403 -26.93 -9.25 -2.70
CA GLY A 403 -28.37 -9.41 -2.47
C GLY A 403 -29.06 -10.44 -3.34
N ARG A 404 -28.31 -11.41 -3.86
CA ARG A 404 -28.82 -12.40 -4.82
C ARG A 404 -29.28 -13.67 -4.14
N GLN A 405 -28.72 -13.99 -2.97
CA GLN A 405 -29.02 -15.21 -2.24
C GLN A 405 -29.38 -14.93 -0.79
N VAL A 406 -30.42 -15.62 -0.31
CA VAL A 406 -30.73 -15.67 1.12
C VAL A 406 -29.76 -16.65 1.78
N VAL A 407 -28.83 -16.12 2.57
CA VAL A 407 -27.87 -16.91 3.36
C VAL A 407 -28.46 -17.14 4.75
N THR A 408 -28.25 -18.33 5.31
CA THR A 408 -28.65 -18.66 6.70
C THR A 408 -27.40 -18.85 7.57
N ARG A 409 -27.36 -18.18 8.72
CA ARG A 409 -26.33 -18.25 9.75
C ARG A 409 -26.95 -18.77 11.05
N SER A 410 -26.14 -19.43 11.88
CA SER A 410 -26.58 -19.97 13.17
C SER A 410 -25.60 -19.57 14.26
N TYR A 411 -26.13 -19.03 15.35
CA TYR A 411 -25.39 -18.54 16.51
C TYR A 411 -25.86 -19.31 17.74
N VAL A 412 -24.93 -19.70 18.62
CA VAL A 412 -25.23 -20.46 19.83
C VAL A 412 -24.67 -19.72 21.03
N LEU A 413 -25.54 -19.38 21.98
CA LEU A 413 -25.27 -18.48 23.09
C LEU A 413 -25.57 -19.19 24.41
N ASP A 414 -24.68 -19.06 25.38
CA ASP A 414 -24.82 -19.59 26.75
C ASP A 414 -25.23 -18.52 27.77
N GLY A 415 -25.46 -17.28 27.31
CA GLY A 415 -25.87 -16.14 28.14
C GLY A 415 -24.71 -15.32 28.74
N ALA A 416 -23.45 -15.77 28.64
CA ALA A 416 -22.30 -15.02 29.19
C ALA A 416 -21.89 -13.82 28.32
N GLU A 417 -22.11 -13.92 27.01
CA GLU A 417 -21.67 -12.93 26.01
C GLU A 417 -22.87 -12.19 25.39
N THR A 418 -23.67 -11.50 26.21
CA THR A 418 -24.78 -10.65 25.72
C THR A 418 -24.58 -9.17 26.09
N PRO A 419 -24.74 -8.22 25.16
CA PRO A 419 -25.11 -8.42 23.75
C PRO A 419 -23.99 -9.06 22.92
N PHE A 420 -24.34 -9.98 22.03
CA PHE A 420 -23.44 -10.66 21.09
C PHE A 420 -23.46 -9.94 19.74
N THR A 421 -22.28 -9.55 19.24
CA THR A 421 -22.13 -9.00 17.88
C THR A 421 -21.97 -10.13 16.87
N ALA A 422 -22.95 -10.28 15.98
CA ALA A 422 -22.99 -11.28 14.93
C ALA A 422 -22.42 -10.74 13.59
N ASP A 423 -22.65 -11.46 12.50
CA ASP A 423 -22.17 -11.10 11.17
C ASP A 423 -22.79 -9.77 10.66
N PRO A 424 -22.07 -9.02 9.79
CA PRO A 424 -22.56 -7.79 9.20
C PRO A 424 -23.71 -8.01 8.21
N LEU A 425 -24.60 -7.01 8.11
CA LEU A 425 -25.67 -6.90 7.13
C LEU A 425 -25.37 -5.77 6.13
N TYR A 426 -25.31 -6.08 4.83
CA TYR A 426 -25.11 -5.14 3.74
C TYR A 426 -26.43 -4.49 3.35
N LEU A 427 -26.53 -3.17 3.51
CA LEU A 427 -27.74 -2.39 3.24
C LEU A 427 -27.68 -1.81 1.83
N TRP A 428 -28.53 -2.32 0.94
CA TRP A 428 -28.78 -1.68 -0.36
C TRP A 428 -29.84 -0.58 -0.15
N GLU A 429 -29.69 0.56 -0.85
CA GLU A 429 -30.43 1.83 -0.73
C GLU A 429 -31.83 1.82 -0.03
N ASP A 430 -32.03 2.81 0.85
CA ASP A 430 -33.29 3.44 1.31
C ASP A 430 -34.55 2.57 1.55
N GLN A 431 -34.41 1.29 1.86
CA GLN A 431 -35.50 0.52 2.46
C GLN A 431 -35.57 0.79 3.96
N ALA A 432 -35.95 2.02 4.33
CA ALA A 432 -36.46 2.31 5.66
C ALA A 432 -37.73 1.47 5.89
N GLY A 433 -37.56 0.27 6.49
CA GLY A 433 -38.64 -0.66 6.82
C GLY A 433 -38.75 -1.93 5.97
N GLY A 434 -37.72 -2.32 5.21
CA GLY A 434 -37.67 -3.61 4.50
C GLY A 434 -37.43 -4.84 5.41
N ASP A 435 -37.72 -6.05 4.91
CA ASP A 435 -37.43 -7.35 5.57
C ASP A 435 -35.89 -7.59 5.61
N LEU A 436 -35.18 -6.89 6.50
CA LEU A 436 -33.71 -6.92 6.61
C LEU A 436 -33.16 -8.32 6.92
N TYR A 437 -33.87 -9.09 7.71
CA TYR A 437 -33.58 -10.48 7.97
C TYR A 437 -34.83 -11.13 8.55
N GLN A 438 -34.78 -12.45 8.67
CA GLN A 438 -35.72 -13.21 9.47
C GLN A 438 -34.94 -14.12 10.39
N TYR A 439 -35.47 -14.39 11.57
CA TYR A 439 -34.78 -15.23 12.54
C TYR A 439 -35.71 -16.26 13.19
N ARG A 440 -35.12 -17.32 13.73
CA ARG A 440 -35.81 -18.29 14.59
C ARG A 440 -34.96 -18.55 15.82
N VAL A 441 -35.63 -18.76 16.95
CA VAL A 441 -34.99 -19.04 18.22
C VAL A 441 -35.23 -20.49 18.60
N GLY A 442 -34.15 -21.17 18.95
CA GLY A 442 -34.12 -22.48 19.57
C GLY A 442 -33.60 -22.38 20.99
N VAL A 443 -34.18 -23.17 21.89
CA VAL A 443 -33.79 -23.28 23.29
C VAL A 443 -33.45 -24.73 23.57
N VAL A 444 -32.30 -24.97 24.19
CA VAL A 444 -31.95 -26.28 24.74
C VAL A 444 -32.01 -26.18 26.25
N THR A 445 -32.85 -26.98 26.89
CA THR A 445 -33.01 -27.03 28.34
C THR A 445 -31.89 -27.85 29.00
N ASN A 446 -31.74 -27.71 30.31
CA ASN A 446 -30.70 -28.39 31.11
C ASN A 446 -30.81 -29.93 31.10
N ASP A 447 -31.99 -30.46 30.79
CA ASP A 447 -32.22 -31.90 30.59
C ASP A 447 -31.93 -32.37 29.14
N GLY A 448 -31.52 -31.46 28.26
CA GLY A 448 -31.13 -31.72 26.88
C GLY A 448 -32.29 -31.72 25.88
N VAL A 449 -33.52 -31.41 26.30
CA VAL A 449 -34.64 -31.25 25.37
C VAL A 449 -34.45 -29.98 24.53
N THR A 450 -34.77 -30.05 23.24
CA THR A 450 -34.63 -28.93 22.30
C THR A 450 -36.01 -28.49 21.84
N HIS A 451 -36.28 -27.21 22.03
CA HIS A 451 -37.45 -26.50 21.51
C HIS A 451 -36.98 -25.49 20.48
N ALA A 452 -37.74 -25.25 19.41
CA ALA A 452 -37.38 -24.24 18.42
C ALA A 452 -38.63 -23.70 17.72
N ASP A 453 -38.62 -22.41 17.39
CA ASP A 453 -39.68 -21.81 16.60
C ASP A 453 -39.92 -22.61 15.30
N GLU A 454 -41.18 -22.94 15.02
CA GLU A 454 -41.59 -23.50 13.73
C GLU A 454 -41.62 -22.44 12.61
N SER A 455 -41.76 -21.16 12.98
CA SER A 455 -41.92 -20.05 12.05
C SER A 455 -40.81 -18.99 12.17
N TRP A 456 -40.52 -18.34 11.06
CA TRP A 456 -39.52 -17.28 11.01
C TRP A 456 -40.11 -15.96 11.52
N ARG A 457 -39.47 -15.39 12.54
CA ARG A 457 -39.76 -14.06 13.11
C ARG A 457 -39.12 -12.96 12.26
N ARG A 458 -39.68 -11.74 12.37
CA ARG A 458 -39.17 -10.52 11.72
C ARG A 458 -38.55 -9.57 12.75
N PRO A 459 -37.57 -8.74 12.36
CA PRO A 459 -36.98 -7.75 13.26
C PRO A 459 -38.03 -6.75 13.75
N GLY A 460 -37.80 -6.20 14.94
CA GLY A 460 -38.63 -5.12 15.48
C GLY A 460 -38.39 -3.81 14.72
N SER A 461 -39.44 -3.02 14.51
CA SER A 461 -39.35 -1.74 13.79
C SER A 461 -38.50 -0.68 14.50
N PHE A 462 -38.29 -0.80 15.82
CA PHE A 462 -37.55 0.17 16.63
C PHE A 462 -36.05 -0.13 16.74
N LEU A 463 -35.66 -1.40 16.64
CA LEU A 463 -34.27 -1.86 16.70
C LEU A 463 -34.05 -2.86 15.56
N PRO A 464 -33.98 -2.38 14.31
CA PRO A 464 -33.99 -3.25 13.13
C PRO A 464 -32.74 -4.12 12.97
N TYR A 465 -31.68 -3.86 13.74
CA TYR A 465 -30.41 -4.60 13.75
C TYR A 465 -30.18 -5.38 15.05
N THR A 466 -31.19 -5.48 15.91
CA THR A 466 -31.09 -6.18 17.20
C THR A 466 -32.18 -7.24 17.35
N ILE A 467 -31.77 -8.48 17.58
CA ILE A 467 -32.64 -9.57 18.00
C ILE A 467 -32.71 -9.56 19.52
N ASN A 468 -33.84 -9.16 20.07
CA ASN A 468 -34.08 -9.18 21.52
C ASN A 468 -34.76 -10.50 21.90
N ILE A 469 -34.15 -11.24 22.83
CA ILE A 469 -34.68 -12.50 23.36
C ILE A 469 -35.05 -12.28 24.82
N GLY A 470 -36.33 -12.00 25.06
CA GLY A 470 -36.93 -11.87 26.38
C GLY A 470 -37.70 -13.11 26.80
N SER A 471 -38.33 -13.03 27.97
CA SER A 471 -39.13 -14.13 28.54
C SER A 471 -40.31 -14.52 27.65
N ASP A 472 -40.92 -13.56 26.96
CA ASP A 472 -42.02 -13.78 26.02
C ASP A 472 -41.62 -14.63 24.81
N VAL A 473 -40.42 -14.41 24.27
CA VAL A 473 -39.88 -15.22 23.16
C VAL A 473 -39.60 -16.64 23.63
N VAL A 474 -39.00 -16.81 24.81
CA VAL A 474 -38.71 -18.13 25.38
C VAL A 474 -39.98 -18.91 25.70
N GLU A 475 -40.95 -18.29 26.37
CA GLU A 475 -42.23 -18.94 26.69
C GLU A 475 -42.95 -19.43 25.43
N ALA A 476 -42.92 -18.63 24.35
CA ALA A 476 -43.50 -19.02 23.07
C ALA A 476 -42.80 -20.25 22.48
N VAL A 477 -41.45 -20.28 22.49
CA VAL A 477 -40.67 -21.43 21.98
C VAL A 477 -40.92 -22.69 22.80
N LEU A 478 -41.06 -22.57 24.13
CA LEU A 478 -41.29 -23.73 25.01
C LEU A 478 -42.73 -24.26 24.97
N ALA A 479 -43.69 -23.45 24.48
CA ALA A 479 -45.09 -23.84 24.37
C ALA A 479 -45.40 -24.62 23.08
N GLU A 480 -44.51 -24.55 22.09
CA GLU A 480 -44.48 -25.40 20.89
C GLU A 480 -43.85 -26.77 21.23
#